data_AF-A0A4Y2MCQ3-F1
#
_entry.id   AF-A0A4Y2MCQ3-F1
#
_cell.length_a   1.000
_cell.length_b   1.000
_cell.length_c   1.000
_cell.angle_alpha   90.00
_cell.angle_beta   90.00
_cell.angle_gamma   90.00
#
_symmetry.space_group_name_H-M   'P 1'
#
loop_
_entity.id
_entity.type
_entity.pdbx_description
1 polymer ?
#
loop_
_entity_poly.entity_id
_entity_poly.type
_entity_poly.pdbx_seq_one_letter_code
_entity_poly.pdbx_strand_id
1 'polypeptide(L)'
;MIISSEEKWLRLFGHFKENHIAAPNLIKIVEYAFCLPGTSAPVERVFSLMNNAWTDDRGLLKESTVKGLMTCKINIGLACEDFYNKIKNKKDFLKKS
;
A
#
# COMPACT_ATOMS: atom_id res chain seq x y z
N MET A 1 11.28 7.94 26.66
CA MET A 1 10.89 6.97 25.61
C MET A 1 10.24 7.75 24.48
N ILE A 2 10.89 7.83 23.32
CA ILE A 2 10.33 8.52 22.14
C ILE A 2 9.34 7.54 21.51
N ILE A 3 8.04 7.81 21.62
CA ILE A 3 6.98 7.03 20.96
C ILE A 3 6.78 7.53 19.52
N SER A 4 6.49 6.60 18.60
CA SER A 4 6.26 6.94 17.19
C SER A 4 5.05 7.85 17.02
N SER A 5 4.97 8.58 15.90
CA SER A 5 3.81 9.41 15.60
C SER A 5 2.52 8.59 15.53
N GLU A 6 2.57 7.39 14.95
CA GLU A 6 1.43 6.45 14.89
C GLU A 6 0.94 6.08 16.30
N GLU A 7 1.86 5.72 17.20
CA GLU A 7 1.55 5.34 18.58
C GLU A 7 0.89 6.50 19.36
N LYS A 8 1.30 7.75 19.09
CA LYS A 8 0.67 8.93 19.70
C LYS A 8 -0.78 9.08 19.25
N TRP A 9 -1.06 8.93 17.96
CA TRP A 9 -2.41 9.05 17.41
C TRP A 9 -3.30 7.89 17.87
N LEU A 10 -2.78 6.66 17.93
CA LEU A 10 -3.50 5.50 18.46
C LEU A 10 -3.94 5.73 19.92
N ARG A 11 -3.04 6.24 20.77
CA ARG A 11 -3.38 6.57 22.16
C ARG A 11 -4.44 7.68 22.26
N LEU A 12 -4.31 8.72 21.45
CA LEU A 12 -5.26 9.83 21.43
C LEU A 12 -6.67 9.36 21.01
N PHE A 13 -6.77 8.61 19.93
CA PHE A 13 -8.07 8.10 19.46
C PHE A 13 -8.62 6.99 20.36
N GLY A 14 -7.77 6.21 21.02
CA GLY A 14 -8.16 5.30 22.09
C GLY A 14 -8.85 6.04 23.24
N HIS A 15 -8.22 7.11 23.73
CA HIS A 15 -8.81 7.99 24.75
C HIS A 15 -10.14 8.61 24.31
N PHE A 16 -10.24 9.06 23.05
CA PHE A 16 -11.50 9.61 22.53
C PHE A 16 -12.62 8.58 22.52
N LYS A 17 -12.30 7.34 22.12
CA LYS A 17 -13.26 6.25 22.12
C LYS A 17 -13.73 5.91 23.54
N GLU A 18 -12.81 5.82 24.49
CA GLU A 18 -13.11 5.50 25.90
C GLU A 18 -13.96 6.59 26.58
N ASN A 19 -13.73 7.86 26.25
CA ASN A 19 -14.44 8.99 26.85
C ASN A 19 -15.62 9.49 26.01
N HIS A 20 -16.04 8.73 24.97
CA HIS A 20 -17.13 9.08 24.07
C HIS A 20 -16.99 10.47 23.40
N ILE A 21 -15.76 10.88 23.11
CA ILE A 21 -15.46 12.15 22.45
C ILE A 21 -15.55 11.97 20.93
N ALA A 22 -16.51 12.65 20.30
CA ALA A 22 -16.64 12.66 18.85
C ALA A 22 -15.71 13.71 18.23
N ALA A 23 -14.75 13.28 17.41
CA ALA A 23 -13.85 14.18 16.67
C ALA A 23 -13.78 13.83 15.17
N PRO A 24 -14.92 13.84 14.45
CA PRO A 24 -14.99 13.35 13.06
C PRO A 24 -14.10 14.13 12.09
N ASN A 25 -13.91 15.43 12.32
CA ASN A 25 -13.05 16.27 11.46
C ASN A 25 -11.56 15.99 11.69
N LEU A 26 -11.16 15.70 12.93
CA LEU A 26 -9.77 15.37 13.24
C LEU A 26 -9.38 14.03 12.62
N ILE A 27 -10.27 13.03 12.71
CA ILE A 27 -10.05 11.71 12.09
C ILE A 27 -9.78 11.88 10.59
N LYS A 28 -10.63 12.62 9.88
CA LYS A 28 -10.45 12.87 8.44
C LYS A 28 -9.10 13.51 8.09
N ILE A 29 -8.66 14.49 8.89
CA ILE A 29 -7.37 15.16 8.66
C ILE A 29 -6.22 14.19 8.87
N VAL A 30 -6.28 13.39 9.95
CA VAL A 30 -5.22 12.43 10.29
C VAL A 30 -5.17 11.31 9.25
N GLU A 31 -6.31 10.76 8.84
CA GLU A 31 -6.40 9.80 7.73
C GLU A 31 -5.73 10.35 6.48
N TYR A 32 -6.07 11.57 6.06
CA TYR A 32 -5.47 12.22 4.89
C TYR A 32 -3.95 12.39 5.04
N ALA A 33 -3.48 12.86 6.20
CA ALA A 33 -2.06 13.05 6.47
C ALA A 33 -1.26 11.74 6.41
N PHE A 34 -1.83 10.64 6.88
CA PHE A 34 -1.19 9.32 6.85
C PHE A 34 -1.33 8.60 5.50
N CYS A 35 -2.30 8.96 4.66
CA CYS A 35 -2.37 8.47 3.28
C CYS A 35 -1.22 9.01 2.41
N LEU A 36 -0.64 10.15 2.77
CA LEU A 36 0.47 10.74 2.03
C LEU A 36 1.79 10.16 2.53
N PRO A 37 2.61 9.56 1.65
CA PRO A 37 3.94 9.13 2.04
C PRO A 37 4.76 10.37 2.43
N GLY A 38 5.37 10.36 3.62
CA GLY A 38 6.18 11.47 4.12
C GLY A 38 7.50 11.69 3.37
N THR A 39 7.83 10.84 2.38
CA THR A 39 9.03 10.91 1.54
C THR A 39 8.72 10.49 0.11
N SER A 40 9.59 10.84 -0.84
CA SER A 40 9.53 10.37 -2.23
C SER A 40 9.94 8.90 -2.38
N ALA A 41 10.56 8.30 -1.36
CA ALA A 41 11.15 6.96 -1.43
C ALA A 41 10.16 5.84 -1.85
N PRO A 42 8.88 5.82 -1.41
CA PRO A 42 7.92 4.83 -1.90
C PRO A 42 7.65 4.98 -3.40
N VAL A 43 7.57 6.21 -3.90
CA VAL A 43 7.34 6.52 -5.32
C VAL A 43 8.58 6.14 -6.15
N GLU A 44 9.77 6.50 -5.69
CA GLU A 44 11.04 6.12 -6.31
C GLU A 44 11.22 4.60 -6.37
N ARG A 45 10.79 3.87 -5.34
CA ARG A 45 10.77 2.41 -5.33
C ARG A 45 9.89 1.84 -6.43
N VAL A 46 8.70 2.42 -6.66
CA VAL A 46 7.83 2.03 -7.78
C VAL A 46 8.54 2.26 -9.11
N PHE A 47 9.15 3.44 -9.30
CA PHE A 47 9.87 3.76 -10.53
C PHE A 47 11.06 2.83 -10.80
N SER A 48 11.88 2.52 -9.78
CA SER A 48 12.99 1.57 -9.92
C SER A 48 12.50 0.18 -10.33
N LEU A 49 11.44 -0.31 -9.69
CA LEU A 49 10.84 -1.60 -10.02
C LEU A 49 10.23 -1.63 -11.42
N MET A 50 9.59 -0.54 -11.87
CA MET A 50 9.09 -0.41 -13.23
C MET A 50 10.22 -0.44 -14.25
N ASN A 51 11.27 0.36 -14.03
CA ASN A 51 12.44 0.39 -14.92
C ASN A 51 13.09 -0.98 -15.03
N ASN A 52 13.23 -1.71 -13.91
CA ASN A 52 13.75 -3.09 -13.92
C ASN A 52 12.86 -4.09 -14.67
N ALA A 53 11.54 -3.87 -14.70
CA ALA A 53 10.61 -4.70 -15.45
C ALA A 53 10.52 -4.33 -16.94
N TRP A 54 10.90 -3.08 -17.28
CA TRP A 54 10.78 -2.48 -18.62
C TRP A 54 12.09 -2.54 -19.45
N THR A 55 13.19 -3.09 -18.92
CA THR A 55 14.46 -3.15 -19.68
C THR A 55 14.36 -3.95 -20.99
N ASP A 56 15.14 -3.55 -22.01
CA ASP A 56 15.12 -4.09 -23.38
C ASP A 56 15.25 -5.63 -23.46
N ASP A 57 15.96 -6.26 -22.51
CA ASP A 57 16.10 -7.72 -22.42
C ASP A 57 14.78 -8.47 -22.19
N ARG A 58 13.70 -7.80 -21.78
CA ARG A 58 12.38 -8.40 -21.52
C ARG A 58 11.32 -8.08 -22.58
N GLY A 59 11.72 -7.51 -23.72
CA GLY A 59 10.86 -7.37 -24.89
C GLY A 59 9.72 -6.37 -24.75
N LEU A 60 9.90 -5.30 -23.94
CA LEU A 60 8.94 -4.21 -23.74
C LEU A 60 7.52 -4.72 -23.42
N LEU A 61 7.31 -5.10 -22.16
CA LEU A 61 5.98 -5.46 -21.66
C LEU A 61 4.99 -4.30 -21.90
N LYS A 62 3.74 -4.61 -22.25
CA LYS A 62 2.70 -3.58 -22.40
C LYS A 62 2.51 -2.82 -21.09
N GLU A 63 2.21 -1.52 -21.17
CA GLU A 63 1.96 -0.65 -20.00
C GLU A 63 0.94 -1.26 -19.02
N SER A 64 -0.16 -1.83 -19.55
CA SER A 64 -1.19 -2.48 -18.74
C SER A 64 -0.67 -3.69 -17.96
N THR A 65 0.22 -4.48 -18.56
CA THR A 65 0.88 -5.63 -17.92
C THR A 65 1.83 -5.16 -16.83
N VAL A 66 2.59 -4.10 -17.08
CA VAL A 66 3.52 -3.53 -16.11
C VAL A 66 2.77 -2.93 -14.93
N LYS A 67 1.70 -2.18 -15.18
CA LYS A 67 0.82 -1.66 -14.12
C LYS A 67 0.23 -2.77 -13.26
N GLY A 68 -0.23 -3.87 -13.86
CA GLY A 68 -0.72 -5.04 -13.14
C GLY A 68 0.36 -5.70 -12.29
N LEU A 69 1.54 -5.92 -12.85
CA LEU A 69 2.69 -6.50 -12.14
C LEU A 69 3.12 -5.64 -10.95
N MET A 70 3.19 -4.33 -11.14
CA MET A 70 3.54 -3.37 -10.09
C MET A 70 2.52 -3.35 -8.96
N THR A 71 1.23 -3.32 -9.30
CA THR A 71 0.14 -3.34 -8.32
C THR A 71 0.20 -4.61 -7.47
N CYS A 72 0.46 -5.78 -8.08
CA CYS A 72 0.65 -7.02 -7.34
C CYS A 72 1.90 -6.96 -6.45
N LYS A 73 3.04 -6.54 -7.00
CA LYS A 73 4.32 -6.55 -6.28
C LYS A 73 4.34 -5.59 -5.07
N ILE A 74 3.69 -4.44 -5.19
CA ILE A 74 3.66 -3.42 -4.13
C ILE A 74 2.63 -3.77 -3.06
N ASN A 75 1.43 -4.20 -3.44
CA ASN A 75 0.32 -4.31 -2.48
C ASN A 75 0.19 -5.69 -1.82
N ILE A 76 0.75 -6.74 -2.43
CA ILE A 76 0.51 -8.10 -1.94
C ILE A 76 1.49 -8.48 -0.85
N GLY A 77 2.72 -7.92 -0.85
CA GLY A 77 3.70 -8.12 0.24
C GLY A 77 4.09 -9.58 0.53
N LEU A 78 3.71 -10.52 -0.34
CA LEU A 78 3.98 -11.95 -0.21
C LEU A 78 5.11 -12.37 -1.14
N ALA A 79 5.82 -13.43 -0.76
CA ALA A 79 6.69 -14.14 -1.68
C ALA A 79 5.88 -14.72 -2.85
N CYS A 80 6.51 -14.91 -4.01
CA CYS A 80 5.83 -15.39 -5.22
C CYS A 80 5.10 -16.72 -5.01
N GLU A 81 5.69 -17.62 -4.23
CA GLU A 81 5.12 -18.94 -3.92
C GLU A 81 3.85 -18.81 -3.06
N ASP A 82 3.91 -18.03 -1.98
CA ASP A 82 2.76 -17.75 -1.12
C ASP A 82 1.64 -17.04 -1.88
N PHE A 83 2.01 -16.10 -2.75
CA PHE A 83 1.06 -15.42 -3.61
C PHE A 83 0.35 -16.42 -4.52
N TYR A 84 1.10 -17.26 -5.23
CA TYR A 84 0.56 -18.28 -6.12
C TYR A 84 -0.41 -19.21 -5.38
N ASN A 85 0.00 -19.74 -4.22
CA ASN A 85 -0.83 -20.61 -3.40
C ASN A 85 -2.13 -19.91 -2.95
N LYS A 86 -2.06 -18.61 -2.64
CA LYS A 86 -3.21 -17.79 -2.23
C LYS A 86 -4.20 -17.52 -3.36
N ILE A 87 -3.73 -17.37 -4.60
CA ILE A 87 -4.59 -17.07 -5.76
C ILE A 87 -5.03 -18.29 -6.56
N LYS A 88 -4.34 -19.43 -6.43
CA LYS A 88 -4.63 -20.66 -7.21
C LYS A 88 -6.10 -21.09 -7.14
N ASN A 89 -6.77 -20.80 -6.03
CA ASN A 89 -8.17 -21.15 -5.81
C ASN A 89 -9.16 -19.97 -5.95
N LYS A 90 -8.68 -18.74 -6.20
CA LYS A 90 -9.51 -17.54 -6.34
C LYS A 90 -9.70 -17.14 -7.80
N LYS A 91 -10.70 -17.73 -8.45
CA LYS A 91 -11.02 -17.49 -9.87
C LYS A 91 -11.48 -16.07 -10.18
N ASP A 92 -11.87 -15.32 -9.16
CA ASP A 92 -12.37 -13.95 -9.18
C ASP A 92 -11.28 -12.89 -8.92
N PHE A 93 -10.06 -13.30 -8.58
CA PHE A 93 -8.97 -12.38 -8.20
C PHE A 93 -8.64 -11.32 -9.26
N LEU A 94 -8.80 -11.65 -10.55
CA LEU A 94 -8.53 -10.75 -11.68
C LEU A 94 -9.81 -10.20 -12.33
N LYS A 95 -11.00 -10.44 -11.76
CA LYS A 95 -12.22 -9.84 -12.30
C LYS A 95 -12.24 -8.35 -12.00
N LYS A 96 -12.49 -7.55 -13.03
CA LYS A 96 -12.69 -6.10 -12.93
C LYS A 96 -13.87 -5.83 -11.99
N SER A 97 -13.65 -5.00 -10.97
CA SER A 97 -14.72 -4.42 -10.16
C SER A 97 -15.50 -3.37 -10.94
#